data_AF-A0A7Y7XGK5-F1
#
_entry.id   AF-A0A7Y7XGK5-F1
#
_cell.length_a   1.000
_cell.length_b   1.000
_cell.length_c   1.000
_cell.angle_alpha   90.00
_cell.angle_beta   90.00
_cell.angle_gamma   90.00
#
_symmetry.space_group_name_H-M   'P 1'
#
loop_
_entity.id
_entity.type
_entity.pdbx_description
1 polymer ?
#
loop_
_entity_poly.entity_id
_entity_poly.type
_entity_poly.pdbx_seq_one_letter_code
_entity_poly.pdbx_strand_id
1 'polypeptide(L)'
;MLARFKLSLTIPATGLLVLLLGGLALPAQAAVEVDNQQARGFDNLAALHGSAGSGYSLHNTSFTVDDFQKMQTLQKRNADELESLKTIVNDQARVIDALKRNVDDLSRKVK
;
A
#
# COMPACT_ATOMS: atom_id res chain seq x y z
N MET A 1 56.19 -60.10 -15.48
CA MET A 1 56.06 -58.82 -16.21
C MET A 1 54.58 -58.43 -16.19
N LEU A 2 54.24 -57.26 -15.61
CA LEU A 2 52.88 -56.75 -15.47
C LEU A 2 52.47 -56.00 -16.76
N ALA A 3 51.50 -56.55 -17.50
CA ALA A 3 50.92 -55.86 -18.65
C ALA A 3 49.94 -54.77 -18.20
N ARG A 4 50.16 -53.55 -18.68
CA ARG A 4 49.36 -52.35 -18.38
C ARG A 4 48.20 -52.26 -19.36
N PHE A 5 46.96 -52.43 -18.89
CA PHE A 5 45.78 -52.04 -19.68
C PHE A 5 45.61 -50.52 -19.60
N LYS A 6 45.99 -49.81 -20.67
CA LYS A 6 45.59 -48.42 -20.91
C LYS A 6 44.17 -48.43 -21.49
N LEU A 7 43.19 -47.94 -20.71
CA LEU A 7 41.84 -47.70 -21.21
C LEU A 7 41.87 -46.40 -22.03
N SER A 8 42.06 -46.50 -23.35
CA SER A 8 41.94 -45.36 -24.26
C SER A 8 40.46 -45.05 -24.48
N LEU A 9 39.94 -44.04 -23.78
CA LEU A 9 38.56 -43.58 -23.93
C LEU A 9 38.49 -42.51 -25.03
N THR A 10 38.20 -42.92 -26.26
CA THR A 10 37.88 -42.00 -27.36
C THR A 10 36.41 -41.65 -27.31
N ILE A 11 36.08 -40.49 -26.74
CA ILE A 11 34.71 -39.96 -26.71
C ILE A 11 34.44 -39.27 -28.06
N PRO A 12 33.42 -39.68 -28.83
CA PRO A 12 33.03 -38.96 -30.04
C PRO A 12 32.50 -37.57 -29.67
N ALA A 13 32.97 -36.55 -30.38
CA ALA A 13 32.66 -35.13 -30.16
C ALA A 13 31.17 -34.76 -30.26
N THR A 14 30.29 -35.71 -30.61
CA THR A 14 28.83 -35.56 -30.64
C THR A 14 28.18 -35.61 -29.26
N GLY A 15 28.91 -35.94 -28.18
CA GLY A 15 28.34 -36.04 -26.83
C GLY A 15 28.38 -34.77 -25.96
N LEU A 16 29.09 -33.71 -26.38
CA LEU A 16 29.37 -32.56 -25.51
C LEU A 16 28.29 -31.44 -25.57
N LEU A 17 27.41 -31.46 -26.58
CA LEU A 17 26.41 -30.41 -26.78
C LEU A 17 25.16 -30.55 -25.90
N VAL A 18 24.82 -31.76 -25.43
CA VAL A 18 23.60 -31.98 -24.62
C VAL A 18 23.74 -31.43 -23.19
N LEU A 19 24.94 -31.47 -22.60
CA LEU A 19 25.20 -30.93 -21.25
C LEU A 19 25.23 -29.39 -21.22
N LEU A 20 25.48 -28.73 -22.36
CA LEU A 20 25.46 -27.26 -22.43
C LEU A 20 24.03 -26.69 -22.44
N LEU A 21 23.02 -27.49 -22.80
CA LEU A 21 21.60 -27.08 -22.72
C LEU A 21 20.94 -27.36 -21.36
N GLY A 22 21.52 -28.21 -20.51
CA GLY A 22 20.93 -28.57 -19.21
C GLY A 22 21.25 -27.63 -18.05
N GLY A 23 22.17 -26.67 -18.23
CA GLY A 23 22.76 -25.88 -17.13
C GLY A 23 22.40 -24.39 -17.08
N LEU A 24 21.65 -23.86 -18.06
CA LEU A 24 21.17 -22.48 -17.99
C LEU A 24 19.92 -22.41 -17.12
N ALA A 25 20.11 -22.40 -15.80
CA ALA A 25 19.11 -21.87 -14.90
C ALA A 25 18.98 -20.37 -15.19
N LEU A 26 18.11 -20.01 -16.13
CA LEU A 26 17.70 -18.62 -16.31
C LEU A 26 17.13 -18.15 -14.96
N PRO A 27 17.61 -17.04 -14.37
CA PRO A 27 16.90 -16.46 -13.25
C PRO A 27 15.47 -16.18 -13.74
N ALA A 28 14.46 -16.63 -12.99
CA ALA A 28 13.08 -16.23 -13.24
C ALA A 28 13.02 -14.71 -13.07
N GLN A 29 13.11 -13.98 -14.18
CA GLN A 29 12.97 -12.54 -14.20
C GLN A 29 11.51 -12.26 -13.88
N ALA A 30 11.22 -11.86 -12.64
CA ALA A 30 9.93 -11.32 -12.27
C ALA A 30 9.76 -9.99 -13.02
N ALA A 31 9.17 -10.06 -14.21
CA ALA A 31 8.84 -8.87 -14.98
C ALA A 31 7.76 -8.08 -14.22
N VAL A 32 7.97 -6.77 -14.07
CA VAL A 32 6.92 -5.87 -13.63
C VAL A 32 6.00 -5.66 -14.83
N GLU A 33 4.83 -6.27 -14.78
CA GLU A 33 3.79 -6.07 -15.79
C GLU A 33 3.06 -4.76 -15.50
N VAL A 34 2.92 -3.93 -16.54
CA VAL A 34 2.11 -2.71 -16.50
C VAL A 34 1.08 -2.85 -17.60
N ASP A 35 -0.18 -2.95 -17.20
CA ASP A 35 -1.32 -3.00 -18.09
C ASP A 35 -2.22 -1.76 -17.93
N ASN A 36 -3.36 -1.75 -18.62
CA ASN A 36 -4.34 -0.67 -18.58
C ASN A 36 -5.57 -0.98 -17.71
N GLN A 37 -5.54 -2.06 -16.94
CA GLN A 37 -6.61 -2.43 -16.03
C GLN A 37 -6.60 -1.51 -14.81
N GLN A 38 -7.78 -1.29 -14.24
CA GLN A 38 -7.90 -0.55 -13.00
C GLN A 38 -7.42 -1.42 -11.84
N ALA A 39 -6.66 -0.83 -10.92
CA ALA A 39 -6.31 -1.48 -9.67
C ALA A 39 -7.60 -1.87 -8.91
N ARG A 40 -7.64 -3.09 -8.41
CA ARG A 40 -8.77 -3.65 -7.69
C ARG A 40 -8.72 -3.26 -6.23
N GLY A 41 -9.87 -3.31 -5.57
CA GLY A 41 -9.98 -2.96 -4.15
C GLY A 41 -9.04 -3.77 -3.25
N PHE A 42 -8.77 -5.03 -3.56
CA PHE A 42 -7.87 -5.91 -2.79
C PHE A 42 -6.39 -5.80 -3.20
N ASP A 43 -6.07 -5.02 -4.24
CA ASP A 43 -4.68 -4.83 -4.64
C ASP A 43 -3.97 -3.95 -3.61
N ASN A 44 -2.77 -4.37 -3.21
CA ASN A 44 -1.91 -3.58 -2.34
C ASN A 44 -1.30 -2.41 -3.10
N LEU A 45 -1.18 -1.25 -2.47
CA LEU A 45 -0.43 -0.13 -3.04
C LEU A 45 1.06 -0.49 -3.09
N ALA A 46 1.76 -0.05 -4.13
CA ALA A 46 3.20 -0.23 -4.25
C ALA A 46 3.97 0.95 -3.65
N ALA A 47 5.04 0.67 -2.91
CA ALA A 47 5.98 1.65 -2.41
C ALA A 47 7.34 1.46 -3.09
N LEU A 48 7.98 2.57 -3.43
CA LEU A 48 9.38 2.58 -3.87
C LEU A 48 10.28 2.52 -2.63
N HIS A 49 11.09 1.46 -2.55
CA HIS A 49 12.14 1.31 -1.56
C HIS A 49 13.50 1.56 -2.21
N GLY A 50 14.17 2.64 -1.82
CA GLY A 50 15.55 2.90 -2.21
C GLY A 50 16.51 2.31 -1.17
N SER A 51 17.54 1.61 -1.63
CA SER A 51 18.61 1.11 -0.75
C SER A 51 19.97 1.56 -1.27
N ALA A 52 20.84 1.98 -0.34
CA ALA A 52 22.11 2.61 -0.66
C ALA A 52 23.03 1.61 -1.39
N GLY A 53 23.40 1.95 -2.63
CA GLY A 53 24.25 1.11 -3.47
C GLY A 53 23.52 -0.01 -4.23
N SER A 54 22.21 -0.19 -4.03
CA SER A 54 21.41 -1.30 -4.59
C SER A 54 20.20 -0.85 -5.42
N GLY A 55 20.03 0.46 -5.61
CA GLY A 55 19.00 1.01 -6.49
C GLY A 55 17.62 1.08 -5.83
N TYR A 56 16.56 0.96 -6.64
CA TYR A 56 15.16 1.04 -6.20
C TYR A 56 14.42 -0.27 -6.46
N SER A 57 13.64 -0.74 -5.49
CA SER A 57 12.71 -1.87 -5.61
C SER A 57 11.27 -1.44 -5.33
N LEU A 58 10.30 -2.18 -5.87
CA LEU A 58 8.87 -2.01 -5.57
C LEU A 58 8.44 -3.03 -4.53
N HIS A 59 7.89 -2.56 -3.42
CA HIS A 59 7.34 -3.41 -2.37
C HIS A 59 5.84 -3.18 -2.25
N ASN A 60 5.06 -4.23 -2.06
CA ASN A 60 3.66 -4.10 -1.69
C ASN A 60 3.59 -3.55 -0.26
N THR A 61 2.75 -2.54 -0.06
CA THR A 61 2.42 -2.02 1.27
C THR A 61 1.42 -2.93 1.97
N SER A 62 1.17 -2.67 3.25
CA SER A 62 0.08 -3.30 4.01
C SER A 62 -1.29 -2.68 3.73
N PHE A 63 -1.38 -1.68 2.85
CA PHE A 63 -2.62 -0.97 2.54
C PHE A 63 -3.11 -1.35 1.15
N THR A 64 -4.42 -1.57 1.04
CA THR A 64 -5.09 -1.84 -0.22
C THR A 64 -5.70 -0.58 -0.84
N VAL A 65 -6.10 -0.66 -2.11
CA VAL A 65 -6.87 0.42 -2.77
C VAL A 65 -8.21 0.67 -2.04
N ASP A 66 -8.87 -0.39 -1.55
CA ASP A 66 -10.13 -0.29 -0.81
C ASP A 66 -9.93 0.41 0.54
N ASP A 67 -8.81 0.21 1.22
CA ASP A 67 -8.49 0.94 2.46
C ASP A 67 -8.39 2.45 2.20
N PHE A 68 -7.79 2.86 1.08
CA PHE A 68 -7.71 4.27 0.70
C PHE A 68 -9.09 4.86 0.35
N GLN A 69 -9.92 4.10 -0.37
CA GLN A 69 -11.28 4.50 -0.70
C GLN A 69 -12.17 4.63 0.55
N LYS A 70 -12.02 3.71 1.52
CA LYS A 70 -12.68 3.80 2.83
C LYS A 70 -12.20 5.01 3.61
N MET A 71 -10.90 5.27 3.63
CA MET A 71 -10.34 6.44 4.31
C MET A 71 -10.89 7.74 3.73
N GLN A 72 -10.99 7.87 2.41
CA GLN A 72 -11.62 9.03 1.75
C GLN A 72 -13.09 9.18 2.16
N THR A 73 -13.84 8.07 2.20
CA THR A 73 -15.24 8.07 2.61
C THR A 73 -15.41 8.49 4.07
N LEU A 74 -14.57 7.97 4.96
CA LEU A 74 -14.56 8.32 6.39
C LEU A 74 -14.17 9.79 6.59
N GLN A 75 -13.17 10.29 5.87
CA GLN A 75 -12.78 11.69 5.93
C GLN A 75 -13.95 12.62 5.57
N LYS A 76 -14.70 12.30 4.50
CA LYS A 76 -15.86 13.08 4.10
C LYS A 76 -16.95 13.07 5.18
N ARG A 77 -17.29 11.89 5.72
CA ARG A 77 -18.28 11.77 6.81
C ARG A 77 -17.86 12.57 8.05
N ASN A 78 -16.60 12.48 8.45
CA ASN A 78 -16.09 13.23 9.60
C ASN A 78 -16.16 14.75 9.37
N ALA A 79 -15.94 15.22 8.15
CA ALA A 79 -16.08 16.64 7.82
C ALA A 79 -17.55 17.10 7.94
N ASP A 80 -18.49 16.31 7.42
CA ASP A 80 -19.92 16.59 7.49
C ASP A 80 -20.42 16.58 8.95
N GLU A 81 -19.97 15.60 9.75
CA GLU A 81 -20.29 15.51 11.18
C GLU A 81 -19.72 16.69 11.98
N LEU A 82 -18.49 17.12 11.70
CA LEU A 82 -17.89 18.29 12.34
C LEU A 82 -18.64 19.59 12.01
N GLU A 83 -19.11 19.75 10.77
CA GLU A 83 -19.93 20.90 10.37
C GLU A 83 -21.29 20.91 11.09
N SER A 84 -21.92 19.73 11.22
CA SER A 84 -23.16 19.57 11.97
C SER A 84 -22.96 19.93 13.45
N LEU A 85 -21.90 19.41 14.09
CA LEU A 85 -21.58 19.73 15.48
C LEU A 85 -21.31 21.22 15.68
N LYS A 86 -20.57 21.86 14.77
CA LYS A 86 -20.32 23.30 14.80
C LYS A 86 -21.63 24.11 14.74
N THR A 87 -22.57 23.70 13.90
CA THR A 87 -23.89 24.33 13.80
C THR A 87 -24.65 24.21 15.12
N ILE A 88 -24.70 23.02 15.70
CA ILE A 88 -25.36 22.76 16.99
C ILE A 88 -24.74 23.62 18.11
N VAL A 89 -23.41 23.69 18.18
CA VAL A 89 -22.72 24.51 19.19
C VAL A 89 -23.04 26.00 19.03
N ASN A 90 -23.08 26.52 17.80
CA ASN A 90 -23.46 27.91 17.56
C ASN A 90 -24.91 28.18 17.98
N ASP A 91 -25.83 27.26 17.70
CA ASP A 91 -27.22 27.41 18.12
C ASP A 91 -27.37 27.35 19.65
N GLN A 92 -26.64 26.46 20.31
CA GLN A 92 -26.56 26.41 21.78
C GLN A 92 -26.03 27.72 22.36
N ALA A 93 -24.98 28.31 21.77
CA ALA A 93 -24.44 29.60 22.22
C ALA A 93 -25.49 30.72 22.14
N ARG A 94 -26.26 30.77 21.04
CA ARG A 94 -27.34 31.75 20.86
C ARG A 94 -28.46 31.56 21.89
N VAL A 95 -28.82 30.31 22.17
CA VAL A 95 -29.81 29.98 23.21
C VAL A 95 -29.30 30.42 24.59
N ILE A 96 -28.06 30.09 24.94
CA ILE A 96 -27.45 30.51 26.22
C ILE A 96 -27.44 32.03 26.37
N ASP A 97 -27.08 32.77 25.33
CA ASP A 97 -27.12 34.23 25.36
C ASP A 97 -28.53 34.80 25.57
N ALA A 98 -29.54 34.20 24.94
CA ALA A 98 -30.93 34.57 25.16
C ALA A 98 -31.39 34.27 26.60
N LEU A 99 -31.02 33.10 27.15
CA LEU A 99 -31.30 32.77 28.55
C LEU A 99 -30.65 33.76 29.52
N LYS A 100 -29.38 34.11 29.30
CA LYS A 100 -28.66 35.08 30.14
C LYS A 100 -29.37 36.44 30.18
N ARG A 101 -29.77 36.96 29.01
CA ARG A 101 -30.54 38.22 28.93
C ARG A 101 -31.84 38.16 29.71
N ASN A 102 -32.60 37.07 29.57
CA ASN A 102 -33.85 36.87 30.30
C ASN A 102 -33.63 36.83 31.82
N VAL A 103 -32.56 36.17 32.27
CA VAL A 103 -32.17 36.12 33.70
C VAL A 103 -31.80 37.52 34.20
N ASP A 104 -31.02 38.28 33.44
CA ASP A 104 -30.62 39.65 33.79
C ASP A 104 -31.84 40.60 33.86
N ASP A 105 -32.79 40.45 32.94
CA ASP A 105 -34.06 41.20 32.94
C ASP A 105 -34.92 40.84 34.16
N LEU A 106 -35.01 39.55 34.50
CA LEU A 106 -35.75 39.09 35.67
C LEU A 106 -35.10 39.57 36.97
N SER A 107 -33.77 39.48 37.08
CA SER A 107 -33.02 39.96 38.24
C SER A 107 -33.21 41.46 38.47
N ARG A 108 -33.38 42.25 37.40
CA ARG A 108 -33.70 43.68 37.50
C ARG A 108 -35.14 43.96 37.95
N LYS A 109 -36.09 43.07 37.66
CA LYS A 109 -37.49 43.22 38.08
C LYS A 109 -37.73 42.82 39.53
N VAL A 110 -36.91 41.92 40.07
CA VAL A 110 -37.05 41.39 41.44
C VAL A 110 -36.31 42.25 42.46
N LYS A 111 -35.48 43.19 42.02
CA LYS A 111 -34.70 44.10 42.86
C LYS A 111 -35.35 45.48 42.92
#